data_AF-A0A9E1J1Y2-F1
#
_entry.id   AF-A0A9E1J1Y2-F1
#
_cell.length_a   1.000
_cell.length_b   1.000
_cell.length_c   1.000
_cell.angle_alpha   90.00
_cell.angle_beta   90.00
_cell.angle_gamma   90.00
#
_symmetry.space_group_name_H-M   'P 1'
#
loop_
_entity.id
_entity.type
_entity.pdbx_description
1 polymer ?
#
loop_
_entity_poly.entity_id
_entity_poly.type
_entity_poly.pdbx_seq_one_letter_code
_entity_poly.pdbx_strand_id
1 'polypeptide(L)'
;MQKLAKLNVDATALEISEQRVLSNLSAGNPPGAASSIQKARGSEVQQQADILGVEAAAYYANPLQPEALELGTNRPPVGPELAITLVPMYLSNRMRTIAGGSSEIQRNIVAKAVLGL
;
A
#
# COMPACT_ATOMS: atom_id res chain seq x y z
N MET A 1 -7.64 10.07 15.05
CA MET A 1 -7.51 11.09 13.98
C MET A 1 -6.08 11.32 13.50
N GLN A 2 -5.07 11.38 14.37
CA GLN A 2 -3.67 11.65 13.94
C GLN A 2 -3.09 10.64 12.93
N LYS A 3 -3.32 9.33 13.13
CA LYS A 3 -2.86 8.28 12.18
C LYS A 3 -3.43 8.46 10.77
N LEU A 4 -4.74 8.71 10.66
CA LEU A 4 -5.42 8.94 9.39
C LEU A 4 -4.92 10.21 8.70
N ALA A 5 -4.76 11.31 9.45
CA ALA A 5 -4.23 12.55 8.91
C ALA A 5 -2.80 12.35 8.36
N LYS A 6 -1.95 11.64 9.10
CA LYS A 6 -0.60 11.29 8.65
C LYS A 6 -0.62 10.44 7.38
N LEU A 7 -1.46 9.41 7.32
CA LEU A 7 -1.60 8.56 6.14
C LEU A 7 -2.05 9.37 4.92
N ASN A 8 -3.01 10.28 5.08
CA ASN A 8 -3.45 11.16 4.00
C ASN A 8 -2.31 12.04 3.48
N VAL A 9 -1.52 12.64 4.37
CA VAL A 9 -0.34 13.43 3.97
C VAL A 9 0.68 12.57 3.21
N ASP A 10 0.98 11.38 3.71
CA ASP A 10 1.93 10.46 3.07
C ASP A 10 1.41 9.99 1.69
N ALA A 11 0.11 9.73 1.55
CA ALA A 11 -0.53 9.34 0.29
C ALA A 11 -0.55 10.48 -0.73
N THR A 12 -0.91 11.70 -0.33
CA THR A 12 -0.88 12.88 -1.22
C THR A 12 0.54 13.18 -1.68
N ALA A 13 1.53 13.05 -0.80
CA ALA A 13 2.93 13.23 -1.17
C ALA A 13 3.40 12.19 -2.20
N LEU A 14 2.93 10.94 -2.07
CA LEU A 14 3.20 9.87 -3.03
C LEU A 14 2.55 10.16 -4.39
N GLU A 15 1.27 10.53 -4.42
CA GLU A 15 0.53 10.85 -5.65
C GLU A 15 1.20 11.98 -6.45
N ILE A 16 1.57 13.08 -5.79
CA ILE A 16 2.27 14.20 -6.43
C ILE A 16 3.65 13.74 -6.95
N SER A 17 4.35 12.90 -6.20
CA SER A 17 5.64 12.35 -6.62
C SER A 17 5.48 11.44 -7.85
N GLU A 18 4.41 10.65 -7.92
CA GLU A 18 4.06 9.83 -9.08
C GLU A 18 3.77 10.65 -10.32
N GLN A 19 2.98 11.71 -10.19
CA GLN A 19 2.71 12.64 -11.28
C GLN A 19 3.99 13.28 -11.83
N ARG A 20 4.94 13.64 -10.95
CA ARG A 20 6.25 14.18 -11.37
C ARG A 20 7.08 13.16 -12.14
N VAL A 21 7.10 11.90 -11.69
CA VAL A 21 7.80 10.82 -12.39
C VAL A 21 7.16 10.54 -13.75
N LEU A 22 5.83 10.47 -13.82
CA LEU A 22 5.11 10.29 -15.07
C LEU A 22 5.38 11.44 -16.06
N SER A 23 5.37 12.69 -15.59
CA SER A 23 5.72 13.85 -16.41
C SER A 23 7.15 13.75 -16.98
N ASN A 24 8.12 13.36 -16.15
CA ASN A 24 9.49 13.16 -16.61
C ASN A 24 9.62 12.02 -17.63
N LEU A 25 8.90 10.91 -17.42
CA LEU A 25 8.85 9.78 -18.34
C LEU A 25 8.22 10.16 -19.69
N SER A 26 7.14 10.95 -19.67
CA SER A 26 6.51 11.46 -20.90
C SER A 26 7.43 12.37 -21.71
N ALA A 27 8.40 13.02 -21.07
CA ALA A 27 9.45 13.79 -21.74
C ALA A 27 10.59 12.91 -22.29
N GLY A 28 10.50 11.58 -22.20
CA GLY A 28 11.49 10.63 -22.69
C GLY A 28 12.67 10.38 -21.76
N ASN A 29 12.66 10.94 -20.55
CA ASN A 29 13.72 10.71 -19.57
C ASN A 29 13.54 9.33 -18.91
N PRO A 30 14.64 8.63 -18.56
CA PRO A 30 14.54 7.38 -17.83
C PRO A 30 14.01 7.60 -16.41
N PRO A 31 13.32 6.60 -15.81
CA PRO A 31 12.80 6.72 -14.44
C PRO A 31 13.89 6.81 -13.36
N GLY A 32 15.09 6.28 -13.64
CA GLY A 32 16.22 6.31 -12.72
C GLY A 32 15.90 5.72 -11.33
N ALA A 33 16.42 6.35 -10.28
CA ALA A 33 16.16 5.96 -8.89
C ALA A 33 14.70 6.19 -8.44
N ALA A 34 13.90 6.95 -9.19
CA ALA A 34 12.55 7.31 -8.79
C ALA A 34 11.62 6.10 -8.72
N SER A 35 11.82 5.09 -9.57
CA SER A 35 11.07 3.83 -9.52
C SER A 35 11.31 3.05 -8.22
N SER A 36 12.57 2.99 -7.77
CA SER A 36 12.93 2.36 -6.49
C SER A 36 12.36 3.12 -5.29
N ILE A 37 12.38 4.46 -5.33
CA ILE A 37 11.77 5.31 -4.30
C ILE A 37 10.26 5.04 -4.23
N GLN A 38 9.57 5.07 -5.37
CA GLN A 38 8.14 4.81 -5.46
C GLN A 38 7.78 3.42 -4.95
N LYS A 39 8.53 2.38 -5.35
CA LYS A 39 8.28 1.02 -4.89
C LYS A 39 8.40 0.92 -3.36
N ALA A 40 9.47 1.46 -2.78
CA ALA A 40 9.68 1.42 -1.34
C ALA A 40 8.56 2.18 -0.60
N ARG A 41 8.40 3.47 -0.91
CA ARG A 41 7.45 4.36 -0.22
C ARG A 41 5.99 3.95 -0.46
N GLY A 42 5.63 3.58 -1.69
CA GLY A 42 4.29 3.11 -2.01
C GLY A 42 3.91 1.85 -1.26
N SER A 43 4.82 0.87 -1.16
CA SER A 43 4.55 -0.34 -0.39
C SER A 43 4.42 -0.09 1.12
N GLU A 44 5.19 0.85 1.68
CA GLU A 44 5.10 1.26 3.09
C GLU A 44 3.77 1.99 3.39
N VAL A 45 3.37 2.94 2.54
CA VAL A 45 2.10 3.68 2.66
C VAL A 45 0.91 2.72 2.56
N GLN A 46 0.93 1.78 1.61
CA GLN A 46 -0.12 0.77 1.49
C GLN A 46 -0.24 -0.07 2.77
N GLN A 47 0.88 -0.50 3.35
CA GLN A 47 0.83 -1.26 4.61
C GLN A 47 0.25 -0.45 5.76
N GLN A 48 0.55 0.86 5.85
CA GLN A 48 -0.07 1.73 6.86
C GLN A 48 -1.58 1.86 6.65
N ALA A 49 -2.04 1.95 5.39
CA ALA A 49 -3.46 1.97 5.06
C ALA A 49 -4.15 0.67 5.45
N ASP A 50 -3.54 -0.48 5.14
CA ASP A 50 -4.09 -1.80 5.48
C ASP A 50 -4.20 -1.97 7.01
N ILE A 51 -3.16 -1.60 7.76
CA ILE A 51 -3.17 -1.64 9.23
C ILE A 51 -4.29 -0.76 9.79
N LEU A 52 -4.41 0.48 9.30
CA LEU A 52 -5.43 1.41 9.76
C LEU A 52 -6.85 0.92 9.41
N GLY A 53 -7.03 0.27 8.27
CA GLY A 53 -8.28 -0.38 7.89
C GLY A 53 -8.66 -1.47 8.88
N VAL A 54 -7.74 -2.39 9.20
CA VAL A 54 -7.96 -3.44 10.20
C VAL A 54 -8.25 -2.86 11.58
N GLU A 55 -7.50 -1.84 12.02
CA GLU A 55 -7.76 -1.13 13.28
C GLU A 55 -9.16 -0.50 13.30
N ALA A 56 -9.59 0.12 12.20
CA ALA A 56 -10.89 0.77 12.09
C ALA A 56 -12.07 -0.21 12.10
N ALA A 57 -11.88 -1.42 11.56
CA ALA A 57 -12.89 -2.48 11.59
C ALA A 57 -13.12 -3.06 13.00
N ALA A 58 -12.16 -2.88 13.91
CA ALA A 58 -12.23 -3.35 15.30
C ALA A 58 -12.68 -4.82 15.38
N TYR A 59 -13.78 -5.11 16.08
CA TYR A 59 -14.28 -6.48 16.23
C TYR A 59 -14.66 -7.16 14.91
N TYR A 60 -15.01 -6.38 13.88
CA TYR A 60 -15.36 -6.91 12.56
C TYR A 60 -14.15 -7.40 11.75
N ALA A 61 -12.92 -7.19 12.24
CA ALA A 61 -11.73 -7.80 11.66
C ALA A 61 -11.54 -9.28 12.04
N ASN A 62 -12.21 -9.76 13.11
CA ASN A 62 -12.00 -11.12 13.62
C ASN A 62 -12.64 -12.23 12.77
N PRO A 63 -13.85 -12.06 12.20
CA PRO A 63 -14.50 -13.15 11.47
C PRO A 63 -13.81 -13.47 10.14
N LEU A 64 -13.44 -14.74 9.94
CA LEU A 64 -13.09 -15.28 8.64
C LEU A 64 -14.38 -15.73 7.93
N GLN A 65 -14.75 -15.06 6.83
CA GLN A 65 -16.05 -15.24 6.16
C GLN A 65 -15.92 -15.43 4.64
N PRO A 66 -15.19 -16.44 4.14
CA PRO A 66 -15.04 -16.66 2.70
C PRO A 66 -16.37 -16.88 1.97
N GLU A 67 -17.38 -17.43 2.64
CA GLU A 67 -18.72 -17.67 2.09
C GLU A 67 -19.47 -16.36 1.80
N ALA A 68 -19.09 -15.26 2.44
CA ALA A 68 -19.65 -13.94 2.17
C ALA A 68 -19.12 -13.33 0.86
N LEU A 69 -18.06 -13.91 0.27
CA LEU A 69 -17.49 -13.51 -1.02
C LEU A 69 -18.02 -14.37 -2.19
N GLU A 70 -18.85 -15.38 -1.91
CA GLU A 70 -19.42 -16.25 -2.94
C GLU A 70 -20.51 -15.52 -3.76
N LEU A 71 -20.42 -15.63 -5.08
CA LEU A 71 -21.42 -15.05 -5.98
C LEU A 71 -22.80 -15.68 -5.74
N GLY A 72 -23.81 -14.84 -5.51
CA GLY A 72 -25.20 -15.29 -5.29
C GLY A 72 -25.49 -15.78 -3.86
N THR A 73 -24.59 -15.53 -2.90
CA THR A 73 -24.86 -15.81 -1.48
C THR A 73 -26.00 -14.93 -0.95
N ASN A 74 -26.93 -15.54 -0.20
CA ASN A 74 -27.99 -14.83 0.53
C ASN A 74 -27.63 -14.61 2.02
N ARG A 75 -26.40 -14.96 2.43
CA ARG A 75 -25.96 -14.78 3.81
C ARG A 75 -25.41 -13.36 3.99
N PRO A 76 -25.97 -12.56 4.92
CA PRO A 76 -25.41 -11.25 5.21
C PRO A 76 -24.04 -11.40 5.89
N PRO A 77 -23.08 -10.51 5.62
CA PRO A 77 -21.80 -10.52 6.32
C PRO A 77 -21.96 -10.14 7.79
N VAL A 78 -21.08 -10.67 8.63
CA VAL A 78 -20.90 -10.16 9.99
C VAL A 78 -20.16 -8.83 9.90
N GLY A 79 -20.89 -7.73 10.10
CA GLY A 79 -20.35 -6.37 10.08
C GLY A 79 -20.53 -5.65 8.74
N PRO A 80 -19.88 -4.48 8.58
CA PRO A 80 -19.89 -3.73 7.32
C PRO A 80 -19.29 -4.56 6.18
N GLU A 81 -19.84 -4.46 4.98
CA GLU A 81 -19.37 -5.18 3.80
C GLU A 81 -17.89 -4.91 3.50
N LEU A 82 -17.46 -3.65 3.66
CA LEU A 82 -16.08 -3.24 3.47
C LEU A 82 -15.10 -3.97 4.41
N ALA A 83 -15.56 -4.48 5.56
CA ALA A 83 -14.71 -5.14 6.55
C ALA A 83 -14.30 -6.57 6.13
N ILE A 84 -15.08 -7.21 5.24
CA ILE A 84 -14.87 -8.60 4.80
C ILE A 84 -13.47 -8.79 4.20
N THR A 85 -12.96 -7.79 3.49
CA THR A 85 -11.70 -7.88 2.72
C THR A 85 -10.49 -7.29 3.44
N LEU A 86 -10.67 -6.52 4.52
CA LEU A 86 -9.57 -5.76 5.14
C LEU A 86 -8.45 -6.65 5.68
N VAL A 87 -8.79 -7.72 6.40
CA VAL A 87 -7.78 -8.64 6.94
C VAL A 87 -7.11 -9.47 5.84
N PRO A 88 -7.85 -10.11 4.89
CA PRO A 88 -7.23 -10.76 3.75
C PRO A 88 -6.30 -9.84 2.94
N MET A 89 -6.70 -8.59 2.72
CA MET A 89 -5.88 -7.59 2.03
C MET A 89 -4.62 -7.24 2.83
N TYR A 90 -4.74 -6.97 4.14
CA TYR A 90 -3.60 -6.71 5.02
C TYR A 90 -2.57 -7.85 4.98
N LEU A 91 -3.02 -9.10 5.11
CA LEU A 91 -2.15 -10.28 5.09
C LEU A 91 -1.47 -10.44 3.72
N SER A 92 -2.22 -10.26 2.64
CA SER A 92 -1.70 -10.39 1.27
C SER A 92 -0.73 -9.26 0.91
N ASN A 93 -1.08 -8.02 1.23
CA ASN A 93 -0.28 -6.83 0.92
C ASN A 93 0.99 -6.74 1.76
N ARG A 94 1.12 -7.49 2.86
CA ARG A 94 2.37 -7.56 3.62
C ARG A 94 3.55 -7.99 2.76
N MET A 95 3.31 -8.81 1.73
CA MET A 95 4.37 -9.23 0.79
C MET A 95 4.97 -8.05 0.00
N ARG A 96 4.26 -6.92 -0.17
CA ARG A 96 4.67 -5.83 -1.07
C ARG A 96 6.01 -5.19 -0.69
N THR A 97 6.38 -5.21 0.59
CA THR A 97 7.69 -4.70 1.05
C THR A 97 8.85 -5.68 0.79
N ILE A 98 8.57 -6.90 0.29
CA ILE A 98 9.53 -7.99 0.07
C ILE A 98 9.56 -8.39 -1.41
N ALA A 99 8.40 -8.67 -1.99
CA ALA A 99 8.24 -9.08 -3.38
C ALA A 99 8.72 -7.98 -4.35
N GLY A 100 9.34 -8.40 -5.46
CA GLY A 100 9.91 -7.46 -6.44
C GLY A 100 11.13 -6.69 -5.92
N GLY A 101 11.84 -7.23 -4.93
CA GLY A 101 12.99 -6.62 -4.26
C GLY A 101 12.58 -5.95 -2.96
N SER A 102 13.24 -6.33 -1.85
CA SER A 102 12.86 -5.85 -0.52
C SER A 102 13.04 -4.35 -0.36
N SER A 103 12.41 -3.78 0.66
CA SER A 103 12.51 -2.34 0.96
C SER A 103 13.95 -1.92 1.24
N GLU A 104 14.75 -2.78 1.87
CA GLU A 104 16.19 -2.57 2.06
C GLU A 104 16.94 -2.53 0.74
N ILE A 105 16.65 -3.46 -0.18
CA ILE A 105 17.26 -3.48 -1.51
C ILE A 105 16.91 -2.21 -2.29
N GLN A 106 15.66 -1.76 -2.24
CA GLN A 106 15.28 -0.51 -2.91
C GLN A 106 16.01 0.71 -2.32
N ARG A 107 16.15 0.80 -0.99
CA ARG A 107 16.91 1.88 -0.34
C ARG A 107 18.39 1.83 -0.72
N ASN A 108 18.98 0.64 -0.85
CA ASN A 108 20.36 0.49 -1.32
C ASN A 108 20.54 0.96 -2.77
N ILE A 109 19.59 0.65 -3.66
CA ILE A 109 19.61 1.15 -5.04
C ILE A 109 19.55 2.68 -5.05
N VAL A 110 18.68 3.27 -4.23
CA VAL A 110 18.57 4.73 -4.09
C VAL A 110 19.86 5.34 -3.55
N ALA A 111 20.46 4.74 -2.51
CA ALA A 111 21.73 5.21 -1.95
C ALA A 111 22.84 5.23 -3.01
N LYS A 112 22.98 4.15 -3.79
CA LYS A 112 23.95 4.08 -4.90
C LYS A 112 23.68 5.11 -5.98
N ALA A 113 22.42 5.22 -6.42
CA ALA A 113 22.05 6.05 -7.56
C ALA A 113 22.00 7.56 -7.26
N VAL A 114 21.69 7.94 -6.02
CA VAL A 114 21.50 9.34 -5.62
C VAL A 114 22.68 9.87 -4.81
N LEU A 115 23.23 9.05 -3.91
CA LEU A 115 24.28 9.47 -2.96
C LEU A 115 25.68 8.98 -3.36
N GLY A 116 25.80 8.03 -4.31
CA GLY A 116 27.08 7.46 -4.73
C GLY A 116 27.76 6.60 -3.65
N LEU A 117 26.98 6.09 -2.69
CA LEU A 117 27.44 5.25 -1.57
C LEU A 117 27.46 3.75 -1.93
#